data_AF-A0A6J3BZD3-F1
#
_entry.id   AF-A0A6J3BZD3-F1
#
_cell.length_a   1.000
_cell.length_b   1.000
_cell.length_c   1.000
_cell.angle_alpha   90.00
_cell.angle_beta   90.00
_cell.angle_gamma   90.00
#
_symmetry.space_group_name_H-M   'P 1'
#
loop_
_entity.id
_entity.type
_entity.pdbx_description
1 polymer ?
#
loop_
_entity_poly.entity_id
_entity_poly.type
_entity_poly.pdbx_seq_one_letter_code
_entity_poly.pdbx_strand_id
1 'polypeptide(L)'
;MSINDTVWLYPGAGHVDATVALVRCGAAWGAGLYLGGGLFLTCAHVVNNYASTKVSLYCAGIRGAAIVRYKSAADRAYDLALLYSNPEYWPHLQPASIATQSAVKGEPVLAAGYPYFNEQNLEDLRPTVTTGHVNNVSPSMLQTSCCVQSGFSGGPIFRLTSDSKIEVLAIVVSNAKTHTGACYPYINMAVPVRAFMHFIQDFIQNKDVSKLSSIENNRDMIQSQWRLLPYRSKI
;
A
#
# COMPACT_ATOMS: atom_id res chain seq x y z
N MET A 1 20.24 -31.46 -18.04
CA MET A 1 20.89 -30.15 -17.82
C MET A 1 19.91 -29.33 -17.00
N SER A 2 20.07 -29.34 -15.68
CA SER A 2 19.18 -28.62 -14.76
C SER A 2 19.50 -27.14 -14.87
N ILE A 3 18.57 -26.35 -15.41
CA ILE A 3 18.63 -24.89 -15.29
C ILE A 3 18.36 -24.59 -13.82
N ASN A 4 19.39 -24.19 -13.08
CA ASN A 4 19.20 -23.64 -11.75
C ASN A 4 18.40 -22.34 -11.91
N ASP A 5 17.13 -22.37 -11.50
CA ASP A 5 16.19 -21.24 -11.41
C ASP A 5 16.61 -20.24 -10.32
N THR A 6 17.86 -19.80 -10.33
CA THR A 6 18.27 -18.57 -9.65
C THR A 6 17.86 -17.39 -10.54
N VAL A 7 16.55 -17.13 -10.58
CA VAL A 7 16.04 -15.79 -10.91
C VAL A 7 16.77 -14.83 -9.97
N TRP A 8 17.38 -13.79 -10.50
CA TRP A 8 18.01 -12.72 -9.72
C TRP A 8 16.95 -12.00 -8.89
N LEU A 9 16.56 -12.58 -7.76
CA LEU A 9 15.68 -11.97 -6.78
C LEU A 9 16.47 -10.83 -6.12
N TYR A 10 15.88 -9.64 -6.07
CA TYR A 10 16.42 -8.56 -5.25
C TYR A 10 16.45 -9.02 -3.78
N PRO A 11 17.40 -8.53 -2.95
CA PRO A 11 17.45 -8.89 -1.53
C PRO A 11 16.09 -8.65 -0.86
N GLY A 12 15.54 -9.70 -0.25
CA GLY A 12 14.25 -9.66 0.45
C GLY A 12 12.99 -9.84 -0.42
N ALA A 13 13.11 -10.30 -1.68
CA ALA A 13 11.94 -10.60 -2.52
C ALA A 13 10.88 -11.49 -1.86
N GLY A 14 11.30 -12.54 -1.15
CA GLY A 14 10.36 -13.39 -0.40
C GLY A 14 9.59 -12.65 0.71
N HIS A 15 10.16 -11.61 1.31
CA HIS A 15 9.46 -10.79 2.30
C HIS A 15 8.42 -9.87 1.66
N VAL A 16 8.72 -9.30 0.49
CA VAL A 16 7.75 -8.49 -0.25
C VAL A 16 6.56 -9.34 -0.69
N ASP A 17 6.83 -10.51 -1.26
CA ASP A 17 5.79 -11.45 -1.70
C ASP A 17 4.90 -11.90 -0.52
N ALA A 18 5.49 -12.08 0.67
CA ALA A 18 4.77 -12.48 1.87
C ALA A 18 4.06 -11.33 2.62
N THR A 19 4.16 -10.08 2.16
CA THR A 19 3.57 -8.91 2.85
C THR A 19 2.57 -8.13 2.00
N VAL A 20 2.52 -8.35 0.68
CA VAL A 20 1.70 -7.55 -0.25
C VAL A 20 0.66 -8.42 -0.96
N ALA A 21 -0.61 -8.03 -0.86
CA ALA A 21 -1.73 -8.69 -1.52
C ALA A 21 -2.38 -7.79 -2.58
N LEU A 22 -2.95 -8.38 -3.62
CA LEU A 22 -3.84 -7.70 -4.56
C LEU A 22 -5.18 -7.49 -3.88
N VAL A 23 -5.67 -6.25 -3.87
CA VAL A 23 -6.99 -5.87 -3.33
C VAL A 23 -7.92 -5.59 -4.50
N ARG A 24 -9.12 -6.16 -4.47
CA ARG A 24 -10.18 -5.89 -5.44
C ARG A 24 -11.49 -5.49 -4.80
N CYS A 25 -12.16 -4.53 -5.43
CA CYS A 25 -13.51 -4.09 -5.10
C CYS A 25 -14.31 -3.91 -6.40
N GLY A 26 -15.02 -4.96 -6.83
CA GLY A 26 -15.64 -5.00 -8.15
C GLY A 26 -14.60 -4.87 -9.28
N ALA A 27 -14.77 -3.85 -10.14
CA ALA A 27 -13.85 -3.54 -11.24
C ALA A 27 -12.60 -2.76 -10.79
N ALA A 28 -12.61 -2.17 -9.58
CA ALA A 28 -11.45 -1.46 -9.05
C ALA A 28 -10.45 -2.45 -8.42
N TRP A 29 -9.17 -2.14 -8.54
CA TRP A 29 -8.10 -2.90 -7.90
C TRP A 29 -6.93 -2.01 -7.47
N GLY A 30 -6.15 -2.55 -6.55
CA GLY A 30 -4.95 -1.94 -5.99
C GLY A 30 -4.11 -2.97 -5.27
N ALA A 31 -3.15 -2.50 -4.49
CA ALA A 31 -2.36 -3.33 -3.61
C ALA A 31 -2.78 -3.11 -2.15
N GLY A 32 -2.41 -4.04 -1.29
CA GLY A 32 -2.64 -3.96 0.14
C GLY A 32 -1.48 -4.56 0.92
N LEU A 33 -1.17 -3.93 2.05
CA LEU A 33 -0.11 -4.33 2.97
C LEU A 33 -0.69 -5.16 4.11
N TYR A 34 -0.17 -6.37 4.32
CA TYR A 34 -0.56 -7.21 5.43
C TYR A 34 0.08 -6.73 6.75
N LEU A 35 -0.76 -6.48 7.75
CA LEU A 35 -0.34 -5.98 9.07
C LEU A 35 -0.33 -7.08 10.14
N GLY A 36 -0.68 -8.32 9.79
CA GLY A 36 -0.89 -9.41 10.75
C GLY A 36 -2.32 -9.53 11.24
N GLY A 37 -2.67 -10.70 11.80
CA GLY A 37 -3.98 -10.96 12.40
C GLY A 37 -5.18 -10.75 11.46
N GLY A 38 -4.97 -10.98 10.16
CA GLY A 38 -6.01 -10.78 9.13
C GLY A 38 -6.24 -9.33 8.70
N LEU A 39 -5.46 -8.37 9.19
CA LEU A 39 -5.59 -6.96 8.84
C LEU A 39 -4.75 -6.59 7.61
N PHE A 40 -5.36 -5.84 6.69
CA PHE A 40 -4.69 -5.31 5.51
C PHE A 40 -4.95 -3.81 5.37
N LEU A 41 -3.92 -3.06 5.03
CA LEU A 41 -4.02 -1.65 4.70
C LEU A 41 -4.04 -1.46 3.19
N THR A 42 -4.89 -0.57 2.69
CA THR A 42 -4.96 -0.20 1.27
C THR A 42 -5.42 1.25 1.12
N CYS A 43 -5.63 1.73 -0.10
CA CYS A 43 -6.22 3.04 -0.34
C CYS A 43 -7.75 3.02 -0.22
N ALA A 44 -8.33 4.12 0.27
CA ALA A 44 -9.78 4.25 0.36
C ALA A 44 -10.47 4.28 -1.01
N HIS A 45 -9.84 4.85 -2.06
CA HIS A 45 -10.40 4.78 -3.41
C HIS A 45 -10.44 3.36 -3.98
N VAL A 46 -9.51 2.48 -3.60
CA VAL A 46 -9.48 1.09 -4.10
C VAL A 46 -10.74 0.35 -3.70
N VAL A 47 -11.28 0.67 -2.53
CA VAL A 47 -12.50 0.08 -1.98
C VAL A 47 -13.68 1.04 -1.98
N ASN A 48 -13.72 2.03 -2.88
CA ASN A 48 -14.76 3.08 -2.84
C ASN A 48 -16.19 2.53 -2.90
N ASN A 49 -16.38 1.42 -3.63
CA ASN A 49 -17.67 0.79 -3.88
C ASN A 49 -17.96 -0.43 -2.97
N TYR A 50 -17.29 -0.53 -1.82
CA TYR A 50 -17.41 -1.71 -0.94
C TYR A 50 -18.82 -1.96 -0.38
N ALA A 51 -19.68 -0.93 -0.37
CA ALA A 51 -21.07 -1.05 0.07
C ALA A 51 -21.96 -1.82 -0.92
N SER A 52 -21.59 -1.83 -2.21
CA SER A 52 -22.35 -2.49 -3.29
C SER A 52 -21.58 -3.63 -3.97
N THR A 53 -20.30 -3.80 -3.65
CA THR A 53 -19.43 -4.79 -4.30
C THR A 53 -18.57 -5.54 -3.29
N LYS A 54 -18.30 -6.81 -3.57
CA LYS A 54 -17.45 -7.65 -2.73
C LYS A 54 -16.00 -7.16 -2.75
N VAL A 55 -15.38 -7.06 -1.56
CA VAL A 55 -13.94 -6.89 -1.42
C VAL A 55 -13.26 -8.26 -1.36
N SER A 56 -12.27 -8.48 -2.23
CA SER A 56 -11.49 -9.72 -2.29
C SER A 56 -9.99 -9.41 -2.22
N LEU A 57 -9.25 -10.26 -1.51
CA LEU A 57 -7.80 -10.25 -1.43
C LEU A 57 -7.24 -11.45 -2.19
N TYR A 58 -6.13 -11.25 -2.88
CA TYR A 58 -5.43 -12.29 -3.61
C TYR A 58 -3.94 -12.25 -3.28
N CYS A 59 -3.36 -13.39 -2.90
CA CYS A 59 -1.94 -13.54 -2.70
C CYS A 59 -1.54 -15.01 -2.88
N ALA A 60 -0.46 -15.28 -3.61
CA ALA A 60 0.11 -16.63 -3.80
C ALA A 60 -0.95 -17.73 -4.11
N GLY A 61 -1.82 -17.50 -5.11
CA GLY A 61 -2.87 -18.44 -5.50
C GLY A 61 -4.12 -18.44 -4.61
N ILE A 62 -4.07 -17.83 -3.43
CA ILE A 62 -5.18 -17.83 -2.48
C ILE A 62 -6.06 -16.60 -2.68
N ARG A 63 -7.38 -16.83 -2.68
CA ARG A 63 -8.42 -15.79 -2.68
C ARG A 63 -9.17 -15.80 -1.35
N GLY A 64 -9.18 -14.67 -0.66
CA GLY A 64 -9.97 -14.48 0.56
C GLY A 64 -10.97 -13.33 0.44
N ALA A 65 -12.13 -13.46 1.08
CA ALA A 65 -13.05 -12.33 1.24
C ALA A 65 -12.51 -11.37 2.31
N ALA A 66 -12.77 -10.07 2.12
CA ALA A 66 -12.44 -9.06 3.12
C ALA A 66 -13.63 -8.15 3.41
N ILE A 67 -13.64 -7.60 4.62
CA ILE A 67 -14.59 -6.56 5.06
C ILE A 67 -13.82 -5.27 5.35
N VAL A 68 -14.43 -4.14 5.03
CA VAL A 68 -13.86 -2.82 5.34
C VAL A 68 -14.14 -2.51 6.80
N ARG A 69 -13.08 -2.35 7.61
CA ARG A 69 -13.15 -1.94 9.02
C ARG A 69 -13.10 -0.43 9.18
N TYR A 70 -12.39 0.23 8.28
CA TYR A 70 -12.27 1.68 8.23
C TYR A 70 -11.98 2.12 6.79
N LYS A 71 -12.46 3.29 6.43
CA LYS A 71 -12.19 3.98 5.17
C LYS A 71 -12.25 5.48 5.47
N SER A 72 -11.20 6.22 5.13
CA SER A 72 -11.23 7.69 5.21
C SER A 72 -12.35 8.24 4.34
N ALA A 73 -12.99 9.32 4.78
CA ALA A 73 -13.99 9.98 3.96
C ALA A 73 -13.38 10.56 2.67
N ALA A 74 -14.24 10.81 1.68
CA ALA A 74 -13.84 11.47 0.45
C ALA A 74 -13.25 12.86 0.76
N ASP A 75 -12.28 13.30 -0.05
CA ASP A 75 -11.61 14.60 0.06
C ASP A 75 -10.86 14.86 1.39
N ARG A 76 -10.64 13.81 2.18
CA ARG A 76 -9.80 13.84 3.39
C ARG A 76 -8.40 13.36 3.07
N ALA A 77 -7.42 13.87 3.83
CA ALA A 77 -6.03 13.47 3.70
C ALA A 77 -5.83 11.95 3.85
N TYR A 78 -4.71 11.50 3.29
CA TYR A 78 -4.14 10.15 3.36
C TYR A 78 -4.85 9.02 2.62
N ASP A 79 -6.16 9.10 2.35
CA ASP A 79 -6.83 8.11 1.47
C ASP A 79 -6.55 6.65 1.88
N LEU A 80 -6.85 6.29 3.13
CA LEU A 80 -6.53 4.97 3.68
C LEU A 80 -7.79 4.19 4.04
N ALA A 81 -7.74 2.89 3.80
CA ALA A 81 -8.73 1.94 4.27
C ALA A 81 -8.06 0.75 4.98
N LEU A 82 -8.69 0.31 6.06
CA LEU A 82 -8.29 -0.88 6.81
C LEU A 82 -9.29 -2.00 6.52
N LEU A 83 -8.79 -3.13 6.08
CA LEU A 83 -9.56 -4.32 5.76
C LEU A 83 -9.30 -5.41 6.80
N TYR A 84 -10.27 -6.30 6.95
CA TYR A 84 -10.13 -7.54 7.71
C TYR A 84 -10.53 -8.73 6.85
N SER A 85 -9.73 -9.80 6.89
CA SER A 85 -10.00 -11.09 6.28
C SER A 85 -9.69 -12.20 7.28
N ASN A 86 -10.30 -13.37 7.15
CA ASN A 86 -10.04 -14.50 8.05
C ASN A 86 -8.53 -14.86 8.01
N PRO A 87 -7.80 -14.78 9.14
CA PRO A 87 -6.37 -15.09 9.20
C PRO A 87 -6.01 -16.50 8.71
N GLU A 88 -6.94 -17.46 8.79
CA GLU A 88 -6.72 -18.85 8.35
C GLU A 88 -6.41 -18.97 6.85
N TYR A 89 -6.81 -17.99 6.03
CA TYR A 89 -6.43 -17.96 4.62
C TYR A 89 -4.98 -17.51 4.38
N TRP A 90 -4.33 -16.93 5.39
CA TRP A 90 -3.07 -16.22 5.22
C TRP A 90 -1.91 -16.77 6.08
N PRO A 91 -1.74 -18.10 6.25
CA PRO A 91 -0.66 -18.65 7.07
C PRO A 91 0.73 -18.43 6.45
N HIS A 92 0.78 -18.17 5.14
CA HIS A 92 2.01 -17.90 4.38
C HIS A 92 2.44 -16.43 4.46
N LEU A 93 1.56 -15.52 4.90
CA LEU A 93 1.88 -14.09 4.99
C LEU A 93 2.60 -13.77 6.30
N GLN A 94 3.53 -12.82 6.22
CA GLN A 94 4.27 -12.28 7.35
C GLN A 94 3.79 -10.86 7.63
N PRO A 95 3.54 -10.47 8.89
CA PRO A 95 3.23 -9.08 9.23
C PRO A 95 4.34 -8.15 8.76
N ALA A 96 3.97 -7.03 8.14
CA ALA A 96 4.93 -6.05 7.69
C ALA A 96 5.73 -5.43 8.85
N SER A 97 7.04 -5.32 8.69
CA SER A 97 7.89 -4.54 9.59
C SER A 97 7.73 -3.05 9.26
N ILE A 98 7.33 -2.24 10.25
CA ILE A 98 7.07 -0.81 10.05
C ILE A 98 8.31 -0.01 10.44
N ALA A 99 8.76 0.89 9.55
CA ALA A 99 9.91 1.74 9.83
C ALA A 99 9.64 2.68 11.01
N THR A 100 10.55 2.68 11.98
CA THR A 100 10.53 3.62 13.12
C THR A 100 11.21 4.94 12.77
N GLN A 101 12.20 4.89 11.88
CA GLN A 101 12.95 6.05 11.42
C GLN A 101 12.31 6.68 10.19
N SER A 102 12.41 8.01 10.09
CA SER A 102 11.92 8.75 8.92
C SER A 102 12.68 8.34 7.68
N ALA A 103 12.05 8.50 6.52
CA ALA A 103 12.77 8.44 5.26
C ALA A 103 13.84 9.53 5.18
N VAL A 104 14.93 9.25 4.47
CA VAL A 104 16.02 10.19 4.17
C VAL A 104 16.03 10.47 2.68
N LYS A 105 16.07 11.75 2.30
CA LYS A 105 16.15 12.14 0.88
C LYS A 105 17.37 11.50 0.21
N GLY A 106 17.17 10.92 -0.96
CA GLY A 106 18.18 10.19 -1.73
C GLY A 106 18.32 8.71 -1.37
N GLU A 107 17.74 8.24 -0.26
CA GLU A 107 17.87 6.82 0.11
C GLU A 107 17.16 5.92 -0.92
N PRO A 108 17.74 4.73 -1.21
CA PRO A 108 17.13 3.78 -2.13
C PRO A 108 15.90 3.13 -1.50
N VAL A 109 14.85 2.98 -2.31
CA VAL A 109 13.56 2.42 -1.89
C VAL A 109 12.97 1.52 -2.97
N LEU A 110 12.07 0.63 -2.56
CA LEU A 110 11.24 -0.19 -3.45
C LEU A 110 9.79 0.22 -3.32
N ALA A 111 9.03 0.15 -4.41
CA ALA A 111 7.57 0.19 -4.40
C ALA A 111 7.05 -1.17 -4.88
N ALA A 112 5.98 -1.68 -4.26
CA ALA A 112 5.35 -2.94 -4.66
C ALA A 112 3.85 -2.75 -4.95
N GLY A 113 3.37 -3.38 -6.01
CA GLY A 113 1.95 -3.31 -6.41
C GLY A 113 1.55 -4.32 -7.47
N TYR A 114 0.29 -4.26 -7.92
CA TYR A 114 -0.27 -5.21 -8.89
C TYR A 114 -0.83 -4.48 -10.12
N PRO A 115 0.04 -4.00 -11.03
CA PRO A 115 -0.41 -3.24 -12.20
C PRO A 115 -1.21 -4.06 -13.19
N TYR A 116 -0.90 -5.35 -13.26
CA TYR A 116 -1.59 -6.32 -14.08
C TYR A 116 -1.66 -7.65 -13.33
N PHE A 117 -2.75 -8.39 -13.55
CA PHE A 117 -2.95 -9.71 -12.99
C PHE A 117 -3.84 -10.53 -13.93
N ASN A 118 -3.66 -11.85 -13.90
CA ASN A 118 -4.49 -12.79 -14.65
C ASN A 118 -5.48 -13.44 -13.67
N GLU A 119 -6.78 -13.25 -13.87
CA GLU A 119 -7.80 -13.85 -13.00
C GLU A 119 -7.88 -15.38 -13.13
N GLN A 120 -7.48 -15.91 -14.30
CA GLN A 120 -7.51 -17.34 -14.59
C GLN A 120 -6.25 -18.08 -14.08
N ASN A 121 -5.16 -17.37 -13.80
CA ASN A 121 -3.95 -17.93 -13.19
C ASN A 121 -3.45 -17.03 -12.05
N LEU A 122 -3.81 -17.41 -10.83
CA LEU A 122 -3.44 -16.70 -9.61
C LEU A 122 -2.26 -17.35 -8.87
N GLU A 123 -1.84 -18.56 -9.24
CA GLU A 123 -0.75 -19.29 -8.56
C GLU A 123 0.59 -18.53 -8.69
N ASP A 124 0.82 -18.00 -9.89
CA ASP A 124 2.00 -17.19 -10.22
C ASP A 124 1.83 -15.71 -9.84
N LEU A 125 0.73 -15.34 -9.17
CA LEU A 125 0.50 -13.95 -8.78
C LEU A 125 1.59 -13.49 -7.82
N ARG A 126 2.39 -12.52 -8.27
CA ARG A 126 3.44 -11.85 -7.50
C ARG A 126 3.33 -10.34 -7.69
N PRO A 127 3.67 -9.54 -6.66
CA PRO A 127 3.70 -8.09 -6.81
C PRO A 127 4.78 -7.69 -7.82
N THR A 128 4.47 -6.71 -8.67
CA THR A 128 5.48 -5.98 -9.43
C THR A 128 6.23 -5.07 -8.48
N VAL A 129 7.57 -5.12 -8.53
CA VAL A 129 8.45 -4.30 -7.69
C VAL A 129 9.26 -3.34 -8.55
N THR A 130 9.29 -2.08 -8.16
CA THR A 130 10.07 -1.03 -8.83
C THR A 130 11.01 -0.34 -7.86
N THR A 131 12.22 -0.05 -8.30
CA THR A 131 13.26 0.62 -7.51
C THR A 131 13.26 2.11 -7.78
N GLY A 132 13.67 2.90 -6.80
CA GLY A 132 13.88 4.33 -6.96
C GLY A 132 14.57 4.94 -5.75
N HIS A 133 14.50 6.27 -5.65
CA HIS A 133 15.04 7.04 -4.54
C HIS A 133 13.96 7.91 -3.92
N VAL A 134 14.15 8.26 -2.65
CA VAL A 134 13.32 9.27 -2.00
C VAL A 134 13.65 10.65 -2.56
N ASN A 135 12.69 11.27 -3.24
CA ASN A 135 12.83 12.61 -3.83
C ASN A 135 12.58 13.71 -2.79
N ASN A 136 11.58 13.50 -1.92
CA ASN A 136 11.16 14.47 -0.92
C ASN A 136 10.53 13.78 0.29
N VAL A 137 10.73 14.35 1.47
CA VAL A 137 10.21 13.83 2.74
C VAL A 137 9.57 14.95 3.54
N SER A 138 8.36 14.71 4.01
CA SER A 138 7.67 15.54 5.01
C SER A 138 6.89 14.65 5.96
N PRO A 139 6.46 15.15 7.14
CA PRO A 139 5.69 14.34 8.09
C PRO A 139 4.39 13.74 7.51
N SER A 140 3.81 14.39 6.48
CA SER A 140 2.53 14.02 5.88
C SER A 140 2.65 13.43 4.47
N MET A 141 3.84 13.40 3.88
CA MET A 141 4.03 12.98 2.48
C MET A 141 5.45 12.54 2.19
N LEU A 142 5.58 11.38 1.55
CA LEU A 142 6.78 10.87 0.94
C LEU A 142 6.62 10.91 -0.57
N GLN A 143 7.64 11.37 -1.29
CA GLN A 143 7.68 11.30 -2.74
C GLN A 143 8.90 10.50 -3.18
N THR A 144 8.73 9.58 -4.12
CA THR A 144 9.82 8.74 -4.62
C THR A 144 9.89 8.76 -6.14
N SER A 145 11.04 8.31 -6.66
CA SER A 145 11.26 8.08 -8.08
C SER A 145 10.96 6.64 -8.49
N CYS A 146 10.29 5.82 -7.67
CA CYS A 146 9.82 4.51 -8.10
C CYS A 146 8.82 4.66 -9.25
N CYS A 147 8.90 3.79 -10.27
CA CYS A 147 7.89 3.75 -11.33
C CYS A 147 6.60 3.16 -10.77
N VAL A 148 5.56 3.98 -10.65
CA VAL A 148 4.27 3.60 -10.06
C VAL A 148 3.15 3.73 -11.10
N GLN A 149 2.35 2.69 -11.24
CA GLN A 149 1.25 2.61 -12.21
C GLN A 149 -0.10 2.37 -11.49
N SER A 150 -1.20 2.27 -12.25
CA SER A 150 -2.46 1.73 -11.70
C SER A 150 -2.18 0.40 -11.01
N GLY A 151 -2.89 0.06 -9.95
CA GLY A 151 -2.64 -1.18 -9.20
C GLY A 151 -1.56 -1.11 -8.11
N PHE A 152 -0.78 -0.03 -8.04
CA PHE A 152 0.14 0.23 -6.91
C PHE A 152 -0.51 0.98 -5.76
N SER A 153 -1.67 1.62 -5.96
CA SER A 153 -2.38 2.32 -4.90
C SER A 153 -2.74 1.37 -3.75
N GLY A 154 -2.39 1.77 -2.53
CA GLY A 154 -2.49 0.96 -1.32
C GLY A 154 -1.27 0.06 -1.06
N GLY A 155 -0.33 0.00 -2.00
CA GLY A 155 0.91 -0.76 -1.90
C GLY A 155 2.00 -0.03 -1.09
N PRO A 156 2.96 -0.77 -0.51
CA PRO A 156 4.01 -0.20 0.31
C PRO A 156 5.17 0.40 -0.50
N ILE A 157 5.80 1.43 0.09
CA ILE A 157 7.18 1.83 -0.17
C ILE A 157 8.07 1.20 0.91
N PHE A 158 9.08 0.45 0.51
CA PHE A 158 10.02 -0.23 1.38
C PHE A 158 11.39 0.43 1.42
N ARG A 159 12.02 0.42 2.59
CA ARG A 159 13.46 0.58 2.80
C ARG A 159 14.12 -0.79 2.86
N LEU A 160 15.28 -0.93 2.23
CA LEU A 160 16.22 -2.02 2.47
C LEU A 160 17.33 -1.49 3.37
N THR A 161 17.43 -2.04 4.56
CA THR A 161 18.50 -1.71 5.49
C THR A 161 19.76 -2.53 5.17
N SER A 162 20.90 -2.09 5.68
CA SER A 162 22.19 -2.76 5.48
C SER A 162 22.24 -4.20 6.03
N ASP A 163 21.40 -4.53 7.01
CA ASP A 163 21.21 -5.87 7.55
C ASP A 163 20.14 -6.69 6.78
N SER A 164 19.81 -6.28 5.55
CA SER A 164 18.83 -6.93 4.66
C SER A 164 17.41 -7.01 5.24
N LYS A 165 17.07 -6.17 6.23
CA LYS A 165 15.68 -6.03 6.68
C LYS A 165 14.92 -5.14 5.71
N ILE A 166 13.65 -5.47 5.55
CA ILE A 166 12.69 -4.69 4.78
C ILE A 166 11.74 -4.02 5.75
N GLU A 167 11.70 -2.69 5.69
CA GLU A 167 10.79 -1.88 6.51
C GLU A 167 9.87 -1.05 5.62
N VAL A 168 8.60 -0.94 5.98
CA VAL A 168 7.65 -0.08 5.27
C VAL A 168 7.82 1.37 5.71
N LEU A 169 8.07 2.26 4.76
CA LEU A 169 8.18 3.71 4.96
C LEU A 169 6.87 4.44 4.74
N ALA A 170 6.11 4.03 3.72
CA ALA A 170 4.91 4.74 3.30
C ALA A 170 3.95 3.84 2.52
N ILE A 171 2.73 4.32 2.31
CA ILE A 171 1.71 3.69 1.46
C ILE A 171 1.48 4.55 0.23
N VAL A 172 1.64 3.97 -0.96
CA VAL A 172 1.42 4.65 -2.24
C VAL A 172 -0.05 5.00 -2.40
N VAL A 173 -0.34 6.27 -2.64
CA VAL A 173 -1.71 6.75 -2.87
C VAL A 173 -1.92 7.09 -4.34
N SER A 174 -1.08 7.96 -4.89
CA SER A 174 -1.27 8.49 -6.24
C SER A 174 0.06 8.90 -6.88
N ASN A 175 -0.03 9.35 -8.13
CA ASN A 175 1.06 9.99 -8.85
C ASN A 175 0.75 11.46 -9.07
N ALA A 176 1.81 12.27 -9.20
CA ALA A 176 1.68 13.63 -9.67
C ALA A 176 1.06 13.67 -11.07
N LYS A 177 0.22 14.67 -11.31
CA LYS A 177 -0.46 14.87 -12.59
C LYS A 177 -0.30 16.31 -13.06
N THR A 178 -0.30 16.51 -14.38
CA THR A 178 -0.46 17.83 -14.98
C THR A 178 -1.88 18.35 -14.78
N HIS A 179 -2.08 19.64 -15.06
CA HIS A 179 -3.42 20.24 -15.15
C HIS A 179 -4.31 19.56 -16.22
N THR A 180 -3.70 18.99 -17.26
CA THR A 180 -4.41 18.19 -18.30
C THR A 180 -4.70 16.75 -17.88
N GLY A 181 -4.28 16.34 -16.68
CA GLY A 181 -4.48 14.98 -16.16
C GLY A 181 -3.43 13.95 -16.57
N ALA A 182 -2.41 14.34 -17.35
CA ALA A 182 -1.31 13.45 -17.69
C ALA A 182 -0.50 13.08 -16.43
N CYS A 183 -0.19 11.80 -16.29
CA CYS A 183 0.45 11.26 -15.09
C CYS A 183 1.98 11.23 -15.23
N TYR A 184 2.69 11.60 -14.17
CA TYR A 184 4.13 11.40 -14.03
C TYR A 184 4.41 10.14 -13.20
N PRO A 185 4.73 8.99 -13.82
CA PRO A 185 4.86 7.71 -13.10
C PRO A 185 6.05 7.66 -12.13
N TYR A 186 7.03 8.56 -12.28
CA TYR A 186 8.24 8.66 -11.44
C TYR A 186 8.15 9.77 -10.38
N ILE A 187 6.95 10.31 -10.14
CA ILE A 187 6.69 11.26 -9.06
C ILE A 187 5.44 10.76 -8.34
N ASN A 188 5.63 9.78 -7.45
CA ASN A 188 4.54 9.23 -6.65
C ASN A 188 4.39 9.96 -5.31
N MET A 189 3.21 9.84 -4.74
CA MET A 189 2.79 10.50 -3.51
C MET A 189 2.30 9.41 -2.56
N ALA A 190 3.02 9.25 -1.46
CA ALA A 190 2.81 8.20 -0.50
C ALA A 190 2.64 8.77 0.90
N VAL A 191 1.79 8.15 1.71
CA VAL A 191 1.55 8.54 3.10
C VAL A 191 2.59 7.87 3.98
N PRO A 192 3.45 8.61 4.70
CA PRO A 192 4.41 8.02 5.62
C PRO A 192 3.70 7.20 6.70
N VAL A 193 4.16 5.98 6.99
CA VAL A 193 3.56 5.12 8.03
C VAL A 193 3.53 5.79 9.39
N ARG A 194 4.54 6.63 9.67
CA ARG A 194 4.63 7.41 10.92
C ARG A 194 3.47 8.38 11.12
N ALA A 195 2.78 8.79 10.04
CA ALA A 195 1.65 9.71 10.13
C ALA A 195 0.39 9.07 10.73
N PHE A 196 0.23 7.75 10.64
CA PHE A 196 -1.04 7.09 10.99
C PHE A 196 -0.89 5.75 11.74
N MET A 197 0.27 5.09 11.71
CA MET A 197 0.38 3.71 12.18
C MET A 197 0.09 3.55 13.68
N HIS A 198 0.39 4.57 14.49
CA HIS A 198 0.08 4.56 15.92
C HIS A 198 -1.43 4.44 16.18
N PHE A 199 -2.30 5.05 15.37
CA PHE A 199 -3.75 4.88 15.48
C PHE A 199 -4.20 3.46 15.13
N ILE A 200 -3.53 2.81 14.17
CA ILE A 200 -3.79 1.42 13.82
C ILE A 200 -3.33 0.49 14.94
N GLN A 201 -2.17 0.75 15.54
CA GLN A 201 -1.66 -0.01 16.68
C GLN A 201 -2.60 0.09 17.88
N ASP A 202 -3.07 1.30 18.19
CA ASP A 202 -4.07 1.52 19.24
C ASP A 202 -5.37 0.74 18.97
N PHE A 203 -5.84 0.73 17.71
CA PHE A 203 -6.98 -0.10 17.30
C PHE A 203 -6.69 -1.60 17.46
N ILE A 204 -5.51 -2.07 17.07
CA ILE A 204 -5.13 -3.48 17.19
C ILE A 204 -5.15 -3.92 18.66
N GLN A 205 -4.63 -3.08 19.56
CA GLN A 205 -4.54 -3.36 20.99
C GLN A 205 -5.91 -3.24 21.69
N ASN A 206 -6.62 -2.15 21.46
CA ASN A 206 -7.82 -1.80 22.24
C ASN A 206 -9.14 -2.17 21.55
N LYS A 207 -9.09 -2.57 20.27
CA LYS A 207 -10.27 -2.83 19.41
C LYS A 207 -11.22 -1.63 19.28
N ASP A 208 -10.74 -0.43 19.60
CA ASP A 208 -11.51 0.81 19.56
C ASP A 208 -11.45 1.44 18.16
N VAL A 209 -12.55 1.31 17.40
CA VAL A 209 -12.68 1.83 16.04
C VAL A 209 -12.61 3.37 16.02
N SER A 210 -12.97 4.05 17.12
CA SER A 210 -12.94 5.51 17.17
C SER A 210 -11.53 6.08 17.01
N LYS A 211 -10.49 5.30 17.32
CA LYS A 211 -9.09 5.71 17.09
C LYS A 211 -8.78 5.88 15.61
N LEU A 212 -9.42 5.10 14.74
CA LEU A 212 -9.17 5.13 13.30
C LEU A 212 -9.62 6.44 12.65
N SER A 213 -10.62 7.15 13.18
CA SER A 213 -11.01 8.46 12.63
C SER A 213 -9.91 9.53 12.75
N SER A 214 -8.95 9.33 13.65
CA SER A 214 -7.81 10.24 13.82
C SER A 214 -6.81 10.18 12.65
N ILE A 215 -6.87 9.10 11.85
CA ILE A 215 -6.04 8.94 10.64
C ILE A 215 -6.31 10.08 9.65
N GLU A 216 -7.53 10.58 9.54
CA GLU A 216 -7.87 11.62 8.55
C GLU A 216 -7.10 12.93 8.73
N ASN A 217 -6.54 13.19 9.91
CA ASN A 217 -5.75 14.38 10.26
C ASN A 217 -6.45 15.73 10.01
N ASN A 218 -6.97 16.36 11.06
CA ASN A 218 -7.77 17.60 10.94
C ASN A 218 -6.99 18.89 10.63
N ARG A 219 -5.66 18.84 10.40
CA ARG A 219 -4.87 20.06 10.14
C ARG A 219 -5.08 20.55 8.71
N ASP A 220 -5.52 21.79 8.56
CA ASP A 220 -5.79 22.41 7.24
C ASP A 220 -4.61 22.36 6.28
N MET A 221 -3.38 22.55 6.78
CA MET A 221 -2.17 22.45 5.95
C MET A 221 -2.01 21.07 5.31
N ILE A 222 -2.32 19.99 6.05
CA ILE A 222 -2.21 18.61 5.56
C ILE A 222 -3.38 18.30 4.63
N GLN A 223 -4.60 18.69 5.02
CA GLN A 223 -5.78 18.55 4.17
C GLN A 223 -5.59 19.26 2.83
N SER A 224 -5.03 20.46 2.82
CA SER A 224 -4.80 21.23 1.60
C SER A 224 -3.70 20.61 0.74
N GLN A 225 -2.61 20.15 1.34
CA GLN A 225 -1.54 19.43 0.62
C GLN A 225 -2.08 18.22 -0.16
N TRP A 226 -3.02 17.47 0.44
CA TRP A 226 -3.62 16.29 -0.19
C TRP A 226 -4.79 16.61 -1.14
N ARG A 227 -5.54 17.69 -0.91
CA ARG A 227 -6.63 18.16 -1.80
C ARG A 227 -6.14 18.80 -3.10
N LEU A 228 -5.01 19.50 -3.07
CA LEU A 228 -4.43 20.15 -4.25
C LEU A 228 -3.94 19.16 -5.31
N LEU A 229 -3.98 17.86 -4.99
CA LEU A 229 -3.59 16.78 -5.86
C LEU A 229 -4.88 16.17 -6.39
N PRO A 230 -5.15 16.21 -7.71
CA PRO A 230 -6.41 15.71 -8.25
C PRO A 230 -6.60 14.23 -7.91
N TYR A 231 -7.45 13.99 -6.90
CA TYR A 231 -7.87 12.67 -6.43
C TYR A 231 -8.77 12.04 -7.48
N ARG A 232 -8.15 11.43 -8.48
CA ARG A 232 -8.83 10.49 -9.37
C ARG A 232 -7.90 9.33 -9.58
N SER A 233 -8.22 8.17 -8.99
CA SER A 233 -7.56 6.93 -9.37
C SER A 233 -7.68 6.74 -10.89
N LYS A 234 -6.67 6.14 -11.50
CA LYS A 234 -6.56 5.88 -12.94
C LYS A 234 -7.53 4.78 -13.42
N ILE A 235 -8.78 4.80 -12.94
CA ILE A 235 -9.81 3.87 -13.39
C ILE A 235 -10.30 4.32 -14.76
#